data_AF-A0A6M1Z002-F1
#
_entry.id   AF-A0A6M1Z002-F1
#
_cell.length_a   1.000
_cell.length_b   1.000
_cell.length_c   1.000
_cell.angle_alpha   90.00
_cell.angle_beta   90.00
_cell.angle_gamma   90.00
#
_symmetry.space_group_name_H-M   'P 1'
#
loop_
_entity.id
_entity.type
_entity.pdbx_description
1 polymer ?
#
loop_
_entity_poly.entity_id
_entity_poly.type
_entity_poly.pdbx_seq_one_letter_code
_entity_poly.pdbx_strand_id
1 'polypeptide(L)' 'MPAFFGDLSPEAPRFTPPSSDLLIFIGPESGFSDEEIALLQGPLKGTGIRLNPNTLRAETAAICALSLVSN' A
#
# COMPACT_ATOMS: atom_id res chain seq x y z
N MET A 1 -3.48 11.57 -9.55
CA MET A 1 -2.49 10.50 -9.30
C MET A 1 -3.11 9.52 -8.31
N PRO A 2 -3.31 8.23 -8.67
CA PRO A 2 -3.86 7.23 -7.77
C PRO A 2 -2.97 7.03 -6.55
N ALA A 3 -3.60 6.87 -5.39
CA ALA A 3 -2.95 6.65 -4.11
C ALA A 3 -3.25 5.23 -3.60
N PHE A 4 -2.23 4.57 -3.07
CA PHE A 4 -2.32 3.23 -2.52
C PHE A 4 -1.61 3.18 -1.18
N PHE A 5 -2.02 2.29 -0.28
CA PHE A 5 -1.31 2.05 0.97
C PHE A 5 -1.22 0.56 1.30
N GLY A 6 -0.15 0.18 1.99
CA GLY A 6 0.03 -1.20 2.45
C GLY A 6 -1.04 -1.56 3.48
N ASP A 7 -1.96 -2.43 3.08
CA ASP A 7 -3.04 -2.93 3.93
C ASP A 7 -2.69 -4.34 4.43
N LEU A 8 -2.75 -4.54 5.74
CA LEU A 8 -2.47 -5.81 6.40
C LEU A 8 -3.66 -6.78 6.38
N SER A 9 -4.83 -6.31 5.94
CA SER A 9 -6.02 -7.14 5.78
C SER A 9 -5.78 -8.27 4.77
N PRO A 10 -6.10 -9.53 5.12
CA PRO A 10 -6.05 -10.66 4.18
C PRO A 10 -6.96 -10.48 2.96
N GLU A 11 -8.03 -9.69 3.11
CA GLU A 11 -9.02 -9.40 2.08
C GLU A 11 -8.60 -8.26 1.14
N ALA A 12 -7.50 -7.56 1.45
CA ALA A 12 -7.02 -6.48 0.61
C ALA A 12 -6.63 -7.01 -0.79
N PRO A 13 -7.03 -6.29 -1.87
CA PRO A 13 -6.73 -6.71 -3.22
C PRO A 13 -5.23 -6.72 -3.46
N ARG A 14 -4.78 -7.66 -4.30
CA ARG A 14 -3.37 -7.71 -4.72
C ARG A 14 -3.04 -6.46 -5.54
N PHE A 15 -1.92 -5.83 -5.24
CA PHE A 15 -1.48 -4.65 -5.97
C PHE A 15 -1.20 -4.97 -7.45
N THR A 16 -1.81 -4.16 -8.32
CA THR A 16 -1.54 -4.14 -9.76
C THR A 16 -1.22 -2.69 -10.13
N PRO A 17 0.03 -2.38 -10.50
CA PRO A 17 0.44 -1.00 -10.75
C PRO A 17 -0.23 -0.45 -12.02
N PRO A 18 -0.79 0.78 -11.98
CA PRO A 18 -1.22 1.47 -13.19
C PRO A 18 -0.03 1.92 -14.05
N SER A 19 -0.26 2.16 -15.34
CA SER A 19 0.76 2.72 -16.25
C SER A 19 0.98 4.23 -16.09
N SER A 20 0.39 4.85 -15.07
CA SER A 20 0.52 6.28 -14.77
C SER A 20 1.31 6.49 -13.48
N ASP A 21 1.78 7.72 -13.26
CA ASP A 21 2.32 8.12 -11.96
C ASP A 21 1.36 7.76 -10.83
N LEU A 22 1.90 7.41 -9.67
CA LEU A 22 1.17 6.88 -8.52
C LEU A 22 1.85 7.25 -7.20
N LEU A 23 1.09 7.21 -6.11
CA LEU A 23 1.58 7.33 -4.74
C LEU A 23 1.38 6.01 -4.00
N ILE A 24 2.42 5.53 -3.31
CA ILE A 24 2.32 4.38 -2.40
C ILE A 24 2.78 4.83 -1.01
N PHE A 25 1.92 4.65 -0.01
CA PHE A 25 2.22 4.86 1.40
C PHE A 25 2.61 3.52 2.04
N ILE A 26 3.83 3.46 2.57
CA ILE A 26 4.32 2.31 3.34
C ILE A 26 4.28 2.68 4.82
N GLY A 27 3.53 1.92 5.60
CA GLY A 27 3.39 2.13 7.04
C GLY A 27 4.61 1.62 7.83
N PRO A 28 4.67 1.91 9.14
CA PRO A 28 5.64 1.29 10.04
C PRO A 28 5.37 -0.22 10.19
N GLU A 29 6.22 -0.91 10.96
CA GLU A 29 6.12 -2.38 11.14
C GLU A 29 4.75 -2.84 11.70
N SER A 30 4.06 -1.98 12.47
CA SER A 30 2.72 -2.24 13.01
C SER A 30 1.58 -2.00 12.01
N GLY A 31 1.86 -1.46 10.82
CA GLY A 31 0.86 -0.92 9.91
C GLY A 31 0.36 0.47 10.34
N PHE A 32 -0.68 0.94 9.65
CA PHE A 32 -1.35 2.21 9.92
C PHE A 32 -2.41 2.07 11.02
N SER A 33 -2.63 3.13 11.81
CA SER A 33 -3.74 3.18 12.76
C SER A 33 -5.09 3.35 12.04
N ASP A 34 -6.19 3.12 12.75
CA ASP A 34 -7.54 3.31 12.19
C ASP A 34 -7.77 4.78 11.75
N GLU A 35 -7.23 5.74 12.50
CA GLU A 35 -7.27 7.17 12.12
C GLU A 35 -6.45 7.46 10.86
N GLU A 36 -5.27 6.87 10.73
CA GLU A 36 -4.44 7.01 9.53
C GLU A 36 -5.09 6.36 8.32
N ILE A 37 -5.71 5.19 8.47
CA ILE A 37 -6.48 4.52 7.41
C ILE A 37 -7.66 5.41 6.98
N ALA A 38 -8.38 6.02 7.91
CA ALA A 38 -9.47 6.95 7.60
C ALA A 38 -8.97 8.18 6.82
N LEU A 39 -7.78 8.70 7.14
CA LEU A 39 -7.14 9.80 6.41
C LEU A 39 -6.68 9.37 5.00
N LEU A 40 -6.13 8.16 4.88
CA LEU A 40 -5.71 7.59 3.61
C LEU A 40 -6.92 7.35 2.70
N GLN A 41 -7.99 6.73 3.17
CA GLN A 41 -9.17 6.41 2.36
C GLN A 41 -10.05 7.64 2.07
N GLY A 42 -10.24 8.54 3.05
CA GLY A 42 -11.18 9.65 2.96
C GLY A 42 -10.61 10.85 2.17
N PRO A 43 -9.77 11.70 2.79
CA PRO A 43 -9.08 12.81 2.14
C PRO A 43 -8.21 12.42 0.95
N LEU A 44 -7.36 11.40 1.11
CA LEU A 44 -6.37 11.05 0.08
C LEU A 44 -6.90 10.09 -1.00
N LYS A 45 -8.13 9.58 -0.84
CA LYS A 45 -8.74 8.61 -1.76
C LYS A 45 -7.84 7.40 -2.04
N GLY A 46 -7.05 7.02 -1.05
CA GLY A 46 -6.11 5.91 -1.06
C GLY A 46 -6.83 4.56 -1.05
N THR A 47 -6.33 3.64 -1.86
CA THR A 47 -6.83 2.26 -1.91
C THR A 47 -5.89 1.34 -1.14
N GLY A 48 -6.43 0.58 -0.19
CA GLY A 48 -5.69 -0.45 0.54
C GLY A 48 -5.31 -1.59 -0.39
N ILE A 49 -4.03 -1.97 -0.43
CA ILE A 49 -3.51 -3.03 -1.29
C ILE A 49 -2.56 -3.93 -0.52
N ARG A 50 -2.50 -5.19 -0.95
CA ARG A 50 -1.53 -6.16 -0.49
C ARG A 50 -0.45 -6.41 -1.54
N LEU A 51 0.81 -6.33 -1.12
CA LEU A 51 1.97 -6.56 -2.00
C LEU A 51 2.33 -8.05 -2.14
N ASN A 52 2.07 -8.84 -1.09
CA ASN A 52 2.41 -10.27 -1.04
C ASN A 52 1.40 -11.02 -0.16
N PRO A 53 1.13 -12.32 -0.40
CA PRO A 53 0.27 -13.11 0.48
C PRO A 53 0.65 -13.06 1.97
N ASN A 54 1.95 -12.91 2.28
CA ASN A 54 2.46 -12.76 3.64
C ASN A 54 2.68 -11.29 3.99
N THR A 55 2.51 -10.94 5.26
CA THR A 55 2.93 -9.64 5.81
C THR A 55 4.45 -9.49 5.68
N LEU A 56 4.87 -8.37 5.10
CA LEU A 56 6.27 -8.02 4.91
C LEU A 56 6.71 -7.02 5.99
N ARG A 57 8.01 -7.04 6.33
CA ARG A 57 8.61 -5.93 7.09
C ARG A 57 8.56 -4.64 6.29
N ALA A 58 8.54 -3.49 6.96
CA ALA A 58 8.37 -2.18 6.32
C ALA A 58 9.39 -1.94 5.18
N GLU A 59 10.67 -2.24 5.40
CA GLU A 59 11.72 -2.07 4.40
C GLU A 59 11.55 -3.02 3.20
N THR A 60 11.07 -4.24 3.45
CA THR A 60 10.83 -5.23 2.40
C THR A 60 9.60 -4.86 1.58
N ALA A 61 8.56 -4.32 2.22
CA ALA A 61 7.37 -3.80 1.55
C ALA A 61 7.73 -2.67 0.58
N ALA A 62 8.57 -1.71 1.01
CA ALA A 62 9.00 -0.61 0.15
C ALA A 62 9.75 -1.10 -1.11
N ILE A 63 10.72 -2.02 -0.94
CA ILE A 63 11.47 -2.59 -2.07
C ILE A 63 10.53 -3.39 -3.00
N CYS A 64 9.61 -4.17 -2.43
CA CYS A 64 8.63 -4.95 -3.20
C CYS A 64 7.71 -4.04 -4.02
N ALA A 65 7.19 -2.97 -3.43
CA ALA A 65 6.35 -1.98 -4.12
C ALA A 65 7.08 -1.35 -5.31
N LEU A 66 8.33 -0.88 -5.11
CA LEU A 66 9.15 -0.32 -6.18
C LEU A 66 9.43 -1.34 -7.29
N SER A 67 9.69 -2.60 -6.92
CA SER A 67 9.95 -3.67 -7.89
C SER A 67 8.72 -3.99 -8.74
N LEU A 68 7.52 -3.89 -8.18
CA LEU A 68 6.27 -4.09 -8.91
C LEU A 68 5.99 -2.93 -9.88
N VAL A 69 6.26 -1.69 -9.48
CA VAL A 69 6.04 -0.50 -10.32
C VAL A 69 7.07 -0.38 -11.45
N SER A 70 8.29 -0.88 -11.26
CA SER A 70 9.40 -0.75 -12.21
C SER A 70 9.42 -1.83 -13.31
N ASN A 71 8.40 -2.70 -13.36
CA ASN A 71 8.35 -3.86 -14.24
C ASN A 71 7.34 -3.67 -15.38
#